data_AF-A0A370BKP7-F1
#
_entry.id   AF-A0A370BKP7-F1
#
_cell.length_a   1.000
_cell.length_b   1.000
_cell.length_c   1.000
_cell.angle_alpha   90.00
_cell.angle_beta   90.00
_cell.angle_gamma   90.00
#
_symmetry.space_group_name_H-M   'P 1'
#
loop_
_entity.id
_entity.type
_entity.pdbx_description
1 polymer ?
#
loop_
_entity_poly.entity_id
_entity_poly.type
_entity_poly.pdbx_seq_one_letter_code
_entity_poly.pdbx_strand_id
1 'polypeptide(L)'
;MAKQAPEEYNQVGVLGATLTIIGAGSGTTEYLLAFLLRSIRLRNELRLAISEGRLPQLPEWAEVSKLQYLGTIVREGLRLHTPVQSTMNRVIGPGGLDLCSRWIHAGTTVGCFLQAFHLNKDVYGTDAREFGPKRWVEVLEEHVKSMERGGFWFGSGKHVCLGQHVARMGITKLVASIFMRLENALFMMIGPKKVPEVSPGASLQMSPSPPNALS
;
A
#
# COMPACT_ATOMS: atom_id res chain seq x y z
N MET A 1 15.91 45.64 2.74
CA MET A 1 16.77 44.61 2.14
C MET A 1 15.94 43.35 1.95
N ALA A 2 15.58 43.01 0.71
CA ALA A 2 14.94 41.74 0.42
C ALA A 2 15.92 40.61 0.76
N LYS A 3 15.49 39.65 1.59
CA LYS A 3 16.24 38.40 1.79
C LYS A 3 16.38 37.74 0.41
N GLN A 4 17.61 37.61 -0.09
CA GLN A 4 17.87 36.82 -1.30
C GLN A 4 17.23 35.44 -1.11
N ALA A 5 16.41 35.01 -2.07
CA ALA A 5 15.92 33.63 -2.10
C ALA A 5 17.16 32.71 -2.11
N PRO A 6 17.18 31.63 -1.31
CA PRO A 6 18.31 30.71 -1.30
C PRO A 6 18.58 30.19 -2.71
N GLU A 7 19.86 30.01 -3.10
CA GLU A 7 20.31 29.59 -4.44
C GLU A 7 19.62 28.30 -4.97
N GLU A 8 18.99 27.54 -4.08
CA GLU A 8 18.24 26.31 -4.35
C GLU A 8 16.96 26.52 -5.19
N TYR A 9 16.43 27.74 -5.34
CA TYR A 9 15.23 28.03 -6.14
C TYR A 9 15.54 28.60 -7.53
N ASN A 10 16.60 28.11 -8.18
CA ASN A 10 16.82 28.40 -9.59
C ASN A 10 15.89 27.56 -10.50
N GLN A 11 15.76 27.94 -11.78
CA GLN A 11 14.86 27.25 -12.72
C GLN A 11 15.17 25.75 -12.85
N VAL A 12 16.45 25.37 -12.77
CA VAL A 12 16.89 23.96 -12.85
C VAL A 12 16.44 23.18 -11.60
N GLY A 13 16.55 23.78 -10.42
CA GLY A 13 16.08 23.20 -9.16
C GLY A 13 14.56 22.99 -9.15
N VAL A 14 13.79 23.99 -9.60
CA VAL A 14 12.33 23.89 -9.73
C VAL A 14 11.93 22.79 -10.72
N LEU A 15 12.59 22.73 -11.88
CA LEU A 15 12.35 21.70 -12.87
C LEU A 15 12.69 20.31 -12.32
N GLY A 16 13.85 20.15 -11.68
CA GLY A 16 14.30 18.90 -11.08
C GLY A 16 13.35 18.40 -9.98
N ALA A 17 12.90 19.28 -9.09
CA ALA A 17 11.91 18.96 -8.07
C ALA A 17 10.58 18.53 -8.69
N THR A 18 10.11 19.25 -9.73
CA THR A 18 8.86 18.93 -10.43
C THR A 18 8.92 17.54 -11.06
N LEU A 19 9.98 17.24 -11.82
CA LEU A 19 10.17 15.93 -12.45
C LEU A 19 10.29 14.80 -11.43
N THR A 20 10.97 15.06 -10.31
CA THR A 20 11.10 14.09 -9.21
C THR A 20 9.74 13.77 -8.59
N ILE A 21 8.91 14.78 -8.32
CA ILE A 21 7.57 14.60 -7.75
C ILE A 21 6.67 13.84 -8.72
N ILE A 22 6.68 14.21 -10.01
CA ILE A 22 5.89 13.53 -11.05
C ILE A 22 6.29 12.06 -11.14
N GLY A 23 7.59 11.77 -11.29
CA GLY A 23 8.10 10.40 -11.43
C GLY A 23 7.86 9.55 -10.19
N ALA A 24 8.12 10.11 -8.99
CA ALA A 24 7.89 9.39 -7.74
C ALA A 24 6.40 9.13 -7.48
N GLY A 25 5.53 10.09 -7.81
CA GLY A 25 4.10 10.02 -7.56
C GLY A 25 3.33 9.13 -8.53
N SER A 26 3.70 9.11 -9.82
CA SER A 26 2.96 8.38 -10.85
C SER A 26 3.19 6.88 -10.77
N GLY A 27 4.43 6.42 -11.02
CA GLY A 27 4.73 5.00 -11.16
C GLY A 27 4.46 4.18 -9.90
N THR A 28 4.71 4.76 -8.72
CA THR A 28 4.46 4.06 -7.44
C THR A 28 2.97 3.90 -7.15
N THR A 29 2.18 4.94 -7.41
CA THR A 29 0.72 4.92 -7.22
C THR A 29 0.05 3.99 -8.22
N GLU A 30 0.45 4.05 -9.49
CA GLU A 30 -0.05 3.18 -10.56
C GLU A 30 0.19 1.71 -10.24
N TYR A 31 1.42 1.35 -9.85
CA TYR A 31 1.78 -0.03 -9.54
C TYR A 31 0.88 -0.62 -8.44
N LEU A 32 0.67 0.11 -7.35
CA LEU A 32 -0.19 -0.35 -6.27
C LEU A 32 -1.66 -0.42 -6.69
N LEU A 33 -2.15 0.62 -7.39
CA LEU A 33 -3.54 0.67 -7.84
C LEU A 33 -3.85 -0.49 -8.79
N ALA A 34 -2.97 -0.78 -9.74
CA ALA A 34 -3.11 -1.88 -10.68
C ALA A 34 -3.19 -3.23 -9.95
N PHE A 35 -2.33 -3.45 -8.95
CA PHE A 35 -2.40 -4.65 -8.12
C PHE A 35 -3.73 -4.78 -7.39
N LEU A 36 -4.16 -3.71 -6.70
CA LEU A 36 -5.40 -3.73 -5.91
C LEU A 36 -6.63 -3.99 -6.79
N LEU A 37 -6.74 -3.35 -7.95
CA LEU A 37 -7.87 -3.54 -8.87
C LEU A 37 -7.92 -4.95 -9.47
N ARG A 38 -6.77 -5.63 -9.62
CA ARG A 38 -6.71 -7.03 -10.07
C ARG A 38 -7.13 -8.02 -8.99
N SER A 39 -7.06 -7.66 -7.71
CA SER A 39 -7.41 -8.57 -6.61
C SER A 39 -8.91 -8.89 -6.60
N ILE A 40 -9.26 -10.16 -6.89
CA ILE A 40 -10.65 -10.64 -6.89
C ILE A 40 -11.27 -10.66 -5.48
N ARG A 41 -10.47 -10.84 -4.43
CA ARG A 41 -10.95 -10.83 -3.04
C ARG A 41 -11.46 -9.46 -2.64
N LEU A 42 -10.78 -8.41 -3.11
CA LEU A 42 -11.19 -7.02 -2.90
C LEU A 42 -12.56 -6.70 -3.49
N ARG A 43 -12.93 -7.33 -4.61
CA ARG A 43 -14.27 -7.17 -5.22
C ARG A 43 -15.37 -7.61 -4.26
N ASN A 44 -15.24 -8.78 -3.66
CA ASN A 44 -16.30 -9.34 -2.81
C ASN A 44 -16.50 -8.53 -1.54
N GLU A 45 -15.42 -8.08 -0.90
CA GLU A 45 -15.47 -7.38 0.38
C GLU A 45 -15.96 -5.93 0.23
N LEU A 46 -15.56 -5.25 -0.84
CA LEU A 46 -16.12 -3.93 -1.18
C LEU A 46 -17.58 -4.03 -1.63
N ARG A 47 -17.95 -5.09 -2.36
CA ARG A 47 -19.35 -5.33 -2.76
C ARG A 47 -20.28 -5.42 -1.56
N LEU A 48 -19.86 -6.09 -0.48
CA LEU A 48 -20.62 -6.15 0.77
C LEU A 48 -20.82 -4.75 1.38
N ALA A 49 -19.73 -3.97 1.52
CA ALA A 49 -19.81 -2.62 2.06
C ALA A 49 -20.67 -1.66 1.22
N ILE A 50 -20.69 -1.84 -0.11
CA ILE A 50 -21.51 -1.05 -1.05
C ILE A 50 -22.98 -1.47 -1.00
N SER A 51 -23.27 -2.77 -0.87
CA SER A 51 -24.65 -3.30 -0.84
C SER A 51 -25.48 -2.78 0.34
N GLU A 52 -24.82 -2.30 1.40
CA GLU A 52 -25.45 -1.69 2.58
C GLU A 52 -25.77 -0.19 2.40
N GLY A 53 -25.57 0.37 1.19
CA GLY A 53 -25.99 1.73 0.83
C GLY A 53 -25.17 2.86 1.46
N ARG A 54 -23.93 2.60 1.89
CA ARG A 54 -23.18 3.51 2.76
C ARG A 54 -22.34 4.59 2.07
N LEU A 55 -22.33 4.73 0.74
CA LEU A 55 -21.41 5.65 0.04
C LEU A 55 -21.99 6.28 -1.25
N PRO A 56 -21.72 7.56 -1.54
CA PRO A 56 -22.13 8.26 -2.77
C PRO A 56 -21.25 7.89 -3.98
N GLN A 57 -21.70 8.21 -5.21
CA GLN A 57 -21.04 7.84 -6.48
C GLN A 57 -19.56 8.26 -6.61
N LEU A 58 -19.14 9.30 -5.88
CA LEU A 58 -17.73 9.66 -5.71
C LEU A 58 -17.51 9.94 -4.21
N PRO A 59 -17.02 8.95 -3.45
CA PRO A 59 -17.00 9.09 -2.00
C PRO A 59 -15.98 10.14 -1.56
N GLU A 60 -16.38 10.98 -0.61
CA GLU A 60 -15.50 11.96 0.00
C GLU A 60 -14.46 11.28 0.88
N TRP A 61 -13.32 11.94 1.10
CA TRP A 61 -12.30 11.37 1.99
C TRP A 61 -12.85 11.08 3.40
N ALA A 62 -13.72 11.95 3.92
CA ALA A 62 -14.36 11.79 5.22
C ALA A 62 -15.22 10.51 5.32
N GLU A 63 -15.71 9.99 4.20
CA GLU A 63 -16.49 8.77 4.13
C GLU A 63 -15.57 7.56 3.95
N VAL A 64 -14.65 7.62 2.97
CA VAL A 64 -13.76 6.49 2.66
C VAL A 64 -12.78 6.20 3.79
N SER A 65 -12.30 7.23 4.50
CA SER A 65 -11.36 7.07 5.63
C SER A 65 -11.96 6.29 6.80
N LYS A 66 -13.30 6.24 6.93
CA LYS A 66 -14.00 5.46 7.96
C LYS A 66 -14.12 3.99 7.61
N LEU A 67 -13.86 3.60 6.36
CA LEU A 67 -13.90 2.22 5.90
C LEU A 67 -12.62 1.51 6.37
N GLN A 68 -12.61 1.08 7.64
CA GLN A 68 -11.45 0.43 8.26
C GLN A 68 -10.91 -0.72 7.41
N TYR A 69 -11.80 -1.53 6.85
CA TYR A 69 -11.42 -2.67 6.03
C TYR A 69 -10.76 -2.26 4.70
N LEU A 70 -11.21 -1.18 4.05
CA LEU A 70 -10.51 -0.65 2.87
C LEU A 70 -9.10 -0.13 3.24
N GLY A 71 -8.97 0.47 4.43
CA GLY A 71 -7.67 0.85 4.96
C GLY A 71 -6.72 -0.34 5.12
N THR A 72 -7.22 -1.50 5.56
CA THR A 72 -6.41 -2.72 5.74
C THR A 72 -6.03 -3.35 4.40
N ILE A 73 -6.91 -3.29 3.39
CA ILE A 73 -6.62 -3.69 2.01
C ILE A 73 -5.47 -2.87 1.43
N VAL A 74 -5.56 -1.54 1.51
CA VAL A 74 -4.52 -0.65 0.95
C VAL A 74 -3.19 -0.90 1.65
N ARG A 75 -3.24 -1.09 2.97
CA ARG A 75 -2.08 -1.43 3.80
C ARG A 75 -1.45 -2.77 3.41
N GLU A 76 -2.26 -3.80 3.22
CA GLU A 76 -1.79 -5.11 2.79
C GLU A 76 -1.23 -5.08 1.37
N GLY A 77 -1.82 -4.26 0.50
CA GLY A 77 -1.29 -4.00 -0.84
C GLY A 77 0.10 -3.37 -0.79
N LEU A 78 0.28 -2.32 0.02
CA LEU A 78 1.58 -1.66 0.24
C LEU A 78 2.64 -2.64 0.76
N ARG A 79 2.25 -3.56 1.64
CA ARG A 79 3.14 -4.59 2.18
C ARG A 79 3.55 -5.57 1.09
N LEU A 80 2.59 -6.28 0.49
CA LEU A 80 2.88 -7.38 -0.43
C LEU A 80 3.44 -6.88 -1.77
N HIS A 81 2.87 -5.80 -2.31
CA HIS A 81 3.24 -5.16 -3.57
C HIS A 81 3.87 -3.80 -3.29
N THR A 82 5.02 -3.83 -2.63
CA THR A 82 5.80 -2.64 -2.28
C THR A 82 6.11 -1.81 -3.53
N PRO A 83 5.61 -0.57 -3.69
CA PRO A 83 5.77 0.15 -4.95
C PRO A 83 7.21 0.52 -5.30
N VAL A 84 8.04 0.76 -4.28
CA VAL A 84 9.47 1.02 -4.46
C VAL A 84 10.20 -0.32 -4.54
N GLN A 85 10.59 -0.69 -5.77
CA GLN A 85 11.32 -1.93 -6.08
C GLN A 85 12.85 -1.73 -6.13
N SER A 86 13.35 -0.61 -5.62
CA SER A 86 14.78 -0.30 -5.55
C SER A 86 15.33 -0.40 -4.13
N THR A 87 16.65 -0.52 -4.00
CA THR A 87 17.34 -0.49 -2.71
C THR A 87 17.43 0.95 -2.19
N MET A 88 17.01 1.15 -0.94
CA MET A 88 17.14 2.43 -0.25
C MET A 88 18.56 2.56 0.29
N ASN A 89 19.44 3.19 -0.49
CA ASN A 89 20.86 3.28 -0.19
C ASN A 89 21.22 4.44 0.76
N ARG A 90 22.22 4.22 1.61
CA ARG A 90 22.85 5.20 2.49
C ARG A 90 24.35 4.99 2.52
N VAL A 91 25.11 6.09 2.51
CA VAL A 91 26.56 6.04 2.74
C VAL A 91 26.81 6.22 4.23
N ILE A 92 27.61 5.33 4.82
CA ILE A 92 27.99 5.43 6.23
C ILE A 92 28.89 6.66 6.41
N GLY A 93 28.49 7.52 7.35
CA GLY A 93 29.21 8.76 7.66
C GLY A 93 30.56 8.51 8.37
N PRO A 94 31.30 9.60 8.65
CA PRO A 94 32.53 9.53 9.43
C PRO A 94 32.29 8.84 10.79
N GLY A 95 33.25 8.04 11.23
CA GLY A 95 33.16 7.29 12.49
C GLY A 95 32.61 5.87 12.38
N GLY A 96 32.14 5.44 11.20
CA GLY A 96 31.62 4.08 10.98
C GLY A 96 30.25 3.86 11.63
N LEU A 97 29.76 2.62 11.57
CA LEU A 97 28.50 2.20 12.19
C LEU A 97 28.62 0.75 12.65
N ASP A 98 28.29 0.46 13.91
CA ASP A 98 28.01 -0.91 14.35
C ASP A 98 26.57 -1.27 13.98
N LEU A 99 26.40 -2.27 13.12
CA LEU A 99 25.11 -2.78 12.70
C LEU A 99 25.02 -4.28 13.05
N CYS A 100 24.22 -4.61 14.05
CA CYS A 100 24.02 -5.99 14.53
C CYS A 100 25.35 -6.68 14.89
N SER A 101 26.18 -6.00 15.68
CA SER A 101 27.50 -6.49 16.11
C SER A 101 28.48 -6.70 14.96
N ARG A 102 28.33 -5.92 13.89
CA ARG A 102 29.24 -5.88 12.74
C ARG A 102 29.59 -4.44 12.45
N TRP A 103 30.89 -4.15 12.55
CA TRP A 103 31.41 -2.83 12.23
C TRP A 103 31.40 -2.59 10.72
N ILE A 104 30.80 -1.47 10.31
CA ILE A 104 30.77 -0.99 8.93
C ILE A 104 31.59 0.29 8.84
N HIS A 105 32.59 0.28 7.97
CA HIS A 105 33.48 1.43 7.80
C HIS A 105 32.80 2.60 7.08
N ALA A 106 33.23 3.82 7.42
CA ALA A 106 32.83 5.06 6.75
C ALA A 106 33.05 4.96 5.23
N GLY A 107 32.16 5.58 4.45
CA GLY A 107 32.17 5.52 2.99
C GLY A 107 31.53 4.26 2.38
N THR A 108 31.17 3.27 3.20
CA THR A 108 30.44 2.08 2.73
C THR A 108 28.98 2.44 2.37
N THR A 109 28.49 1.98 1.23
CA THR A 109 27.06 2.09 0.87
C THR A 109 26.29 0.89 1.39
N VAL A 110 25.30 1.13 2.26
CA VAL A 110 24.37 0.13 2.78
C VAL A 110 22.99 0.38 2.18
N GLY A 111 22.37 -0.68 1.63
CA GLY A 111 21.05 -0.62 1.01
C GLY A 111 20.03 -1.47 1.75
N CYS A 112 18.82 -0.92 1.93
CA CYS A 112 17.67 -1.67 2.44
C CYS A 112 16.72 -2.02 1.29
N PHE A 113 16.48 -3.31 1.05
CA PHE A 113 15.45 -3.75 0.12
C PHE A 113 14.12 -3.91 0.87
N LEU A 114 13.21 -2.95 0.68
CA LEU A 114 11.98 -2.83 1.49
C LEU A 114 11.11 -4.08 1.45
N GLN A 115 11.00 -4.73 0.28
CA GLN A 115 10.18 -5.92 0.13
C GLN A 115 10.67 -7.09 1.01
N ALA A 116 11.97 -7.18 1.31
CA ALA A 116 12.48 -8.21 2.22
C ALA A 116 11.91 -8.03 3.65
N PHE A 117 11.79 -6.80 4.14
CA PHE A 117 11.16 -6.51 5.42
C PHE A 117 9.67 -6.85 5.39
N HIS A 118 8.97 -6.45 4.32
CA HIS A 118 7.53 -6.66 4.18
C HIS A 118 7.12 -8.13 3.98
N LEU A 119 8.07 -9.01 3.65
CA LEU A 119 7.88 -10.46 3.52
C LEU A 119 8.53 -11.25 4.67
N ASN A 120 9.02 -10.57 5.72
CA ASN A 120 9.63 -11.24 6.86
C ASN A 120 8.56 -12.06 7.61
N LYS A 121 8.75 -13.39 7.65
CA LYS A 121 7.83 -14.32 8.30
C LYS A 121 7.78 -14.17 9.82
N ASP A 122 8.84 -13.68 10.44
CA ASP A 122 8.87 -13.43 11.88
C ASP A 122 7.96 -12.26 12.27
N VAL A 123 7.68 -11.36 11.32
CA VAL A 123 6.80 -10.19 11.53
C VAL A 123 5.39 -10.45 11.01
N TYR A 124 5.26 -11.06 9.82
CA TYR A 124 3.99 -11.17 9.11
C TYR A 124 3.40 -12.59 9.09
N GLY A 125 4.06 -13.58 9.70
CA GLY A 125 3.61 -14.97 9.74
C GLY A 125 4.09 -15.81 8.56
N THR A 126 3.80 -17.11 8.61
CA THR A 126 4.23 -18.07 7.58
C THR A 126 3.64 -17.78 6.20
N ASP A 127 2.46 -17.18 6.17
CA ASP A 127 1.70 -16.72 5.00
C ASP A 127 2.09 -15.29 4.57
N ALA A 128 3.26 -14.77 4.98
CA ALA A 128 3.73 -13.43 4.61
C ALA A 128 3.75 -13.16 3.08
N ARG A 129 3.79 -14.19 2.24
CA ARG A 129 3.74 -14.04 0.76
C ARG A 129 2.32 -14.02 0.20
N GLU A 130 1.32 -14.19 1.04
CA GLU A 130 -0.09 -14.21 0.65
C GLU A 130 -0.72 -12.85 0.90
N PHE A 131 -1.71 -12.50 0.07
CA PHE A 131 -2.51 -11.30 0.26
C PHE A 131 -3.64 -11.59 1.26
N GLY A 132 -3.52 -11.05 2.47
CA GLY A 132 -4.49 -11.28 3.55
C GLY A 132 -4.78 -10.01 4.37
N PRO A 133 -5.74 -9.16 3.96
CA PRO A 133 -6.09 -7.94 4.71
C PRO A 133 -6.56 -8.20 6.14
N LYS A 134 -7.10 -9.40 6.40
CA LYS A 134 -7.52 -9.87 7.73
C LYS A 134 -6.40 -9.85 8.77
N ARG A 135 -5.14 -9.97 8.34
CA ARG A 135 -3.94 -9.90 9.21
C ARG A 135 -3.91 -8.62 10.06
N TRP A 136 -4.55 -7.56 9.59
CA TRP A 136 -4.57 -6.26 10.25
C TRP A 136 -5.72 -6.06 11.24
N VAL A 137 -6.69 -6.99 11.29
CA VAL A 137 -7.93 -6.85 12.09
C VAL A 137 -8.21 -8.05 12.99
N GLU A 138 -7.77 -9.25 12.63
CA GLU A 138 -8.02 -10.49 13.39
C GLU A 138 -6.86 -10.84 14.34
N VAL A 139 -6.09 -9.85 14.80
CA VAL A 139 -4.94 -10.05 15.69
C VAL A 139 -4.94 -9.06 16.85
N LEU A 140 -4.19 -9.39 17.91
CA LEU A 140 -3.96 -8.48 19.04
C LEU A 140 -3.38 -7.15 18.56
N GLU A 141 -3.83 -6.05 19.14
CA GLU A 141 -3.39 -4.68 18.85
C GLU A 141 -1.85 -4.53 18.88
N GLU A 142 -1.19 -5.24 19.79
CA GLU A 142 0.28 -5.24 19.90
C GLU A 142 0.98 -5.83 18.68
N HIS A 143 0.39 -6.87 18.06
CA HIS A 143 0.90 -7.45 16.83
C HIS A 143 0.71 -6.51 15.64
N VAL A 144 -0.45 -5.82 15.56
CA VAL A 144 -0.68 -4.78 14.55
C VAL A 144 0.39 -3.70 14.66
N LYS A 145 0.63 -3.18 15.86
CA LYS A 145 1.68 -2.18 16.11
C LYS A 145 3.07 -2.68 15.73
N SER A 146 3.37 -3.95 15.98
CA SER A 146 4.65 -4.55 15.57
C SER A 146 4.80 -4.59 14.06
N MET A 147 3.78 -5.03 13.34
CA MET A 147 3.75 -5.05 11.88
C MET A 147 3.80 -3.66 11.26
N GLU A 148 3.20 -2.66 11.90
CA GLU A 148 3.26 -1.25 11.50
C GLU A 148 4.66 -0.66 11.69
N ARG A 149 5.35 -1.00 12.78
CA ARG A 149 6.77 -0.61 12.97
C ARG A 149 7.69 -1.22 11.91
N GLY A 150 7.38 -2.44 11.45
CA GLY A 150 8.06 -3.09 10.33
C GLY A 150 7.60 -2.59 8.94
N GLY A 151 6.55 -1.76 8.89
CA GLY A 151 5.94 -1.24 7.68
C GLY A 151 6.72 -0.06 7.10
N PHE A 152 7.85 -0.35 6.44
CA PHE A 152 8.67 0.66 5.75
C PHE A 152 8.13 1.04 4.36
N TRP A 153 6.80 1.00 4.15
CA TRP A 153 6.16 1.20 2.84
C TRP A 153 6.50 2.55 2.19
N PHE A 154 6.69 3.57 3.03
CA PHE A 154 7.00 4.94 2.65
C PHE A 154 8.39 5.37 3.13
N GLY A 155 9.26 4.42 3.52
CA GLY A 155 10.52 4.71 4.18
C GLY A 155 10.34 5.13 5.65
N SER A 156 11.39 5.72 6.24
CA SER A 156 11.41 6.15 7.64
C SER A 156 12.44 7.26 7.87
N GLY A 157 12.32 7.93 9.02
CA GLY A 157 13.22 9.00 9.46
C GLY A 157 13.16 10.25 8.58
N LYS A 158 14.30 10.96 8.48
CA LYS A 158 14.43 12.24 7.74
C LYS A 158 14.15 12.16 6.24
N HIS A 159 14.06 10.95 5.68
CA HIS A 159 13.78 10.71 4.25
C HIS A 159 12.50 9.89 4.06
N VAL A 160 11.57 9.94 5.02
CA VAL A 160 10.23 9.40 4.82
C VAL A 160 9.57 10.09 3.62
N CYS A 161 8.78 9.34 2.85
CA CYS A 161 8.13 9.82 1.64
C CYS A 161 7.22 11.01 1.96
N LEU A 162 7.55 12.16 1.35
CA LEU A 162 6.77 13.38 1.45
C LEU A 162 5.32 13.19 0.94
N GLY A 163 5.14 12.33 -0.07
CA GLY A 163 3.86 12.06 -0.70
C GLY A 163 2.97 11.04 0.02
N GLN A 164 3.38 10.47 1.16
CA GLN A 164 2.69 9.32 1.76
C GLN A 164 1.20 9.56 2.04
N HIS A 165 0.83 10.77 2.49
CA HIS A 165 -0.55 11.09 2.83
C HIS A 165 -1.40 11.29 1.57
N VAL A 166 -0.84 11.95 0.55
CA VAL A 166 -1.48 12.15 -0.76
C VAL A 166 -1.69 10.81 -1.45
N ALA A 167 -0.67 9.95 -1.47
CA ALA A 167 -0.74 8.61 -2.05
C ALA A 167 -1.79 7.75 -1.35
N ARG A 168 -1.76 7.67 -0.01
CA ARG A 168 -2.74 6.90 0.77
C ARG A 168 -4.16 7.39 0.52
N MET A 169 -4.40 8.70 0.57
CA MET A 169 -5.71 9.27 0.29
C MET A 169 -6.15 8.98 -1.14
N GLY A 170 -5.30 9.27 -2.12
CA GLY A 170 -5.59 9.10 -3.54
C GLY A 170 -5.92 7.65 -3.90
N ILE A 171 -5.07 6.71 -3.51
CA ILE A 171 -5.26 5.27 -3.79
C ILE A 171 -6.54 4.76 -3.12
N THR A 172 -6.75 5.11 -1.85
CA THR A 172 -7.95 4.69 -1.11
C THR A 172 -9.23 5.19 -1.78
N LYS A 173 -9.28 6.47 -2.17
CA LYS A 173 -10.43 7.05 -2.90
C LYS A 173 -10.60 6.45 -4.29
N LEU A 174 -9.52 6.28 -5.05
CA LEU A 174 -9.56 5.74 -6.41
C LEU A 174 -10.07 4.30 -6.41
N VAL A 175 -9.53 3.46 -5.51
CA VAL A 175 -9.99 2.08 -5.33
C VAL A 175 -11.50 2.07 -5.04
N ALA A 176 -11.95 2.81 -4.02
CA ALA A 176 -13.38 2.88 -3.70
C ALA A 176 -14.24 3.34 -4.89
N SER A 177 -13.85 4.44 -5.54
CA SER A 177 -14.58 5.03 -6.66
C SER A 177 -14.69 4.09 -7.87
N ILE A 178 -13.59 3.44 -8.23
CA ILE A 178 -13.54 2.52 -9.39
C ILE A 178 -14.42 1.30 -9.11
N PHE A 179 -14.30 0.68 -7.93
CA PHE A 179 -15.14 -0.46 -7.58
C PHE A 179 -16.63 -0.11 -7.59
N MET A 180 -17.02 1.03 -7.03
CA MET A 180 -18.40 1.49 -7.04
C MET A 180 -18.93 1.71 -8.46
N ARG A 181 -18.16 2.34 -9.33
CA ARG A 181 -18.57 2.56 -10.74
C ARG A 181 -18.73 1.25 -11.50
N LEU A 182 -17.81 0.30 -11.31
CA LEU A 182 -17.88 -1.01 -11.96
C LEU A 182 -19.07 -1.84 -11.47
N GLU A 183 -19.36 -1.84 -10.16
CA GLU A 183 -20.54 -2.54 -9.62
C GLU A 183 -21.85 -1.89 -10.09
N ASN A 184 -21.93 -0.55 -10.11
CA ASN A 184 -23.11 0.15 -10.62
C ASN A 184 -23.33 -0.13 -12.11
N ALA A 185 -22.27 -0.07 -12.93
CA ALA A 185 -22.35 -0.40 -14.35
C ALA A 185 -22.78 -1.87 -14.56
N LEU A 186 -22.25 -2.79 -13.76
CA LEU A 186 -22.65 -4.19 -13.78
C LEU A 186 -24.13 -4.35 -13.38
N PHE A 187 -24.57 -3.72 -12.30
CA PHE A 187 -25.97 -3.73 -11.87
C PHE A 187 -26.91 -3.22 -12.96
N MET A 188 -26.55 -2.14 -13.67
CA MET A 188 -27.34 -1.61 -14.78
C MET A 188 -27.38 -2.54 -15.99
N MET A 189 -26.29 -3.27 -16.27
CA MET A 189 -26.19 -4.15 -17.44
C MET A 189 -26.86 -5.52 -17.26
N ILE A 190 -26.76 -6.11 -16.08
CA ILE A 190 -27.20 -7.51 -15.84
C ILE A 190 -28.26 -7.65 -14.74
N GLY A 191 -28.74 -6.55 -14.17
CA GLY A 191 -29.70 -6.54 -13.06
C GLY A 191 -29.09 -6.95 -11.71
N PRO A 192 -29.89 -6.97 -10.63
CA PRO A 192 -29.43 -7.36 -9.30
C PRO A 192 -28.93 -8.81 -9.31
N LYS A 193 -27.63 -9.02 -9.11
CA LYS A 193 -27.10 -10.33 -8.70
C LYS A 193 -27.45 -10.54 -7.23
N LYS A 194 -28.09 -11.67 -6.89
CA LYS A 194 -28.16 -12.15 -5.50
C LYS A 194 -26.72 -12.20 -4.96
N VAL A 195 -26.44 -11.40 -3.94
CA VAL A 195 -25.22 -11.55 -3.15
C VAL A 195 -25.32 -12.94 -2.51
N PRO A 196 -24.35 -13.85 -2.68
CA PRO A 196 -24.40 -15.11 -1.97
C PRO A 196 -24.40 -14.81 -0.47
N GLU A 197 -25.43 -15.27 0.24
CA GLU A 197 -25.51 -15.19 1.69
C GLU A 197 -24.30 -15.93 2.27
N VAL A 198 -23.42 -15.19 2.94
CA VAL A 198 -22.38 -15.79 3.77
C VAL A 198 -23.04 -16.07 5.11
N SER A 199 -23.42 -17.33 5.35
CA SER A 199 -23.98 -17.73 6.64
C SER A 199 -22.94 -17.54 7.75
N PRO A 200 -23.34 -17.06 8.95
CA PRO A 200 -22.43 -16.93 10.08
C PRO A 200 -22.03 -18.34 10.53
N GLY A 201 -20.91 -18.85 10.04
CA GLY A 201 -20.41 -20.20 10.32
C GLY A 201 -19.88 -20.99 9.12
N ALA A 202 -20.00 -20.49 7.89
CA ALA A 202 -19.39 -21.15 6.74
C ALA A 202 -17.86 -20.97 6.75
N SER A 203 -17.13 -21.99 7.22
CA SER A 203 -15.71 -22.12 6.92
C SER A 203 -15.55 -22.25 5.39
N LEU A 204 -14.94 -21.26 4.76
CA LEU A 204 -14.57 -21.32 3.34
C LEU A 204 -13.57 -22.47 3.17
N GLN A 205 -14.05 -23.66 2.81
CA GLN A 205 -13.17 -24.73 2.34
C GLN A 205 -12.57 -24.27 1.01
N MET A 206 -11.25 -24.10 1.02
CA MET A 206 -10.47 -23.75 -0.15
C MET A 206 -10.47 -24.93 -1.12
N SER A 207 -11.05 -24.77 -2.31
CA SER A 207 -10.71 -25.68 -3.42
C SER A 207 -9.31 -25.31 -3.94
N PRO A 208 -8.40 -26.27 -4.14
CA PRO A 208 -7.07 -25.99 -4.67
C PRO A 208 -7.17 -25.37 -6.06
N SER A 209 -6.32 -24.36 -6.31
CA SER A 209 -6.22 -23.71 -7.62
C SER A 209 -5.73 -24.70 -8.67
N PRO A 210 -6.28 -24.69 -9.91
CA PRO A 210 -5.77 -25.54 -10.97
C PRO A 210 -4.33 -25.14 -11.33
N PRO A 211 -3.47 -26.12 -11.68
CA PRO A 211 -2.07 -25.84 -11.99
C PRO A 211 -1.95 -24.97 -13.24
N ASN A 212 -1.05 -23.98 -13.14
CA ASN A 212 -0.67 -23.04 -14.20
C ASN A 212 -0.46 -23.73 -15.55
N ALA A 213 -1.21 -23.31 -16.57
CA ALA A 213 -0.85 -23.52 -17.97
C ALA A 213 -0.18 -22.24 -18.48
N LEU A 214 1.16 -22.21 -18.39
CA LEU A 214 2.01 -21.34 -19.18
C LEU A 214 3.03 -22.24 -19.87
N SER A 215 2.75 -22.56 -21.13
CA SER A 215 3.73 -22.95 -22.15
C SER A 215 4.01 -21.73 -23.01
#